data_AF-A0A1Y1N5U6-F1
#
_entry.id   AF-A0A1Y1N5U6-F1
#
_cell.length_a   1.000
_cell.length_b   1.000
_cell.length_c   1.000
_cell.angle_alpha   90.00
_cell.angle_beta   90.00
_cell.angle_gamma   90.00
#
_symmetry.space_group_name_H-M   'P 1'
#
loop_
_entity.id
_entity.type
_entity.pdbx_description
1 polymer ?
#
loop_
_entity_poly.entity_id
_entity_poly.type
_entity_poly.pdbx_seq_one_letter_code
_entity_poly.pdbx_strand_id
1 'polypeptide(L)'
;MVIVDNIASKLCAILQTKNSEVRATEWRLLGQEQSGLLLLSWTQTESDSNSTTHIGVYSYEENTLQDIYKFEQPTTVIQASLNSNKSVLGFVTKEYKDTDDHTSYTYQPFILKLDEGNLIDLQLKRTKQIMIQFLYRKQSVLNEKKIDKFLIMIHEECVLQYQLQWDVFEMKGCETLVRVFLWAQWDSVHQTLYYIHYKTVARGLVEDEDDPKPNYEKKTSPTLSGLQFHEDLPHETVLNIPLNLPHLNSISSTCNLYEDDTVPLRIHNCSLDLMVLTDSEGFICVCHNYLYQVSVMPW
;
A
#
# COMPACT_ATOMS: atom_id res chain seq x y z
N MET A 1 -1.38 -5.26 -35.45
CA MET A 1 -1.05 -4.00 -34.75
C MET A 1 -2.01 -3.92 -33.58
N VAL A 2 -1.57 -4.31 -32.39
CA VAL A 2 -2.40 -4.18 -31.18
C VAL A 2 -2.42 -2.70 -30.86
N ILE A 3 -3.54 -2.03 -31.14
CA ILE A 3 -3.74 -0.67 -30.66
C ILE A 3 -3.85 -0.85 -29.14
N VAL A 4 -2.81 -0.43 -28.43
CA VAL A 4 -2.86 -0.31 -26.97
C VAL A 4 -3.84 0.83 -26.72
N ASP A 5 -5.11 0.50 -26.55
CA ASP A 5 -6.14 1.48 -26.22
C ASP A 5 -5.71 2.22 -24.96
N ASN A 6 -5.59 3.54 -25.07
CA ASN A 6 -5.25 4.39 -23.93
C ASN A 6 -6.39 4.32 -22.91
N ILE A 7 -6.16 3.67 -21.78
CA ILE A 7 -7.15 3.50 -20.72
C ILE A 7 -7.73 4.84 -20.26
N ALA A 8 -6.92 5.91 -20.21
CA ALA A 8 -7.39 7.24 -19.85
C ALA A 8 -8.40 7.77 -20.89
N SER A 9 -8.15 7.57 -22.18
CA SER A 9 -9.09 7.95 -23.24
C SER A 9 -10.41 7.19 -23.13
N LYS A 10 -10.35 5.89 -22.79
CA LYS A 10 -11.53 5.06 -22.54
C LYS A 10 -12.34 5.56 -21.34
N LEU A 11 -11.67 5.85 -20.23
CA LEU A 11 -12.31 6.35 -19.00
C LEU A 11 -12.93 7.74 -19.22
N CYS A 12 -12.24 8.64 -19.93
CA CYS A 12 -12.80 9.93 -20.34
C CYS A 12 -14.06 9.77 -21.17
N ALA A 13 -14.09 8.85 -22.14
CA ALA A 13 -15.28 8.57 -22.93
C ALA A 13 -16.44 8.10 -22.06
N ILE A 14 -16.19 7.24 -21.06
CA ILE A 14 -17.20 6.79 -20.10
C ILE A 14 -17.78 7.99 -19.32
N LEU A 15 -16.94 8.90 -18.82
CA LEU A 15 -17.41 10.10 -18.12
C LEU A 15 -18.24 11.02 -19.04
N GLN A 16 -17.80 11.20 -20.28
CA GLN A 16 -18.48 12.06 -21.26
C GLN A 16 -19.84 11.53 -21.70
N THR A 17 -20.07 10.21 -21.63
CA THR A 17 -21.41 9.66 -21.86
C THR A 17 -22.43 10.07 -20.79
N LYS A 18 -21.96 10.33 -19.56
CA LYS A 18 -22.81 10.81 -18.46
C LYS A 18 -22.97 12.34 -18.47
N ASN A 19 -21.91 13.06 -18.79
CA ASN A 19 -21.91 14.52 -18.92
C ASN A 19 -20.87 14.97 -19.96
N SER A 20 -21.35 15.50 -21.09
CA SER A 20 -20.53 15.86 -22.25
C SER A 20 -19.52 17.00 -22.00
N GLU A 21 -19.72 17.80 -20.96
CA GLU A 21 -18.84 18.93 -20.63
C GLU A 21 -17.65 18.53 -19.74
N VAL A 22 -17.63 17.29 -19.25
CA VAL A 22 -16.58 16.83 -18.33
C VAL A 22 -15.22 16.76 -19.02
N ARG A 23 -14.25 17.47 -18.44
CA ARG A 23 -12.83 17.39 -18.77
C ARG A 23 -12.09 16.77 -17.60
N ALA A 24 -11.74 15.50 -17.75
CA ALA A 24 -10.96 14.74 -16.78
C ALA A 24 -9.50 14.63 -17.23
N THR A 25 -8.58 14.98 -16.34
CA THR A 25 -7.13 14.97 -16.55
C THR A 25 -6.42 14.34 -15.35
N GLU A 26 -5.10 14.15 -15.45
CA GLU A 26 -4.26 13.71 -14.32
C GLU A 26 -4.72 12.39 -13.68
N TRP A 27 -5.09 11.43 -14.52
CA TRP A 27 -5.50 10.10 -14.06
C TRP A 27 -4.39 9.41 -13.26
N ARG A 28 -4.75 8.86 -12.10
CA ARG A 28 -3.87 8.01 -11.29
C ARG A 28 -4.57 6.74 -10.88
N LEU A 29 -3.80 5.66 -10.83
CA LEU A 29 -4.21 4.40 -10.21
C LEU A 29 -3.92 4.48 -8.72
N LEU A 30 -4.95 4.25 -7.89
CA LEU A 30 -4.87 4.34 -6.44
C LEU A 30 -4.80 2.98 -5.74
N GLY A 31 -5.20 1.91 -6.42
CA GLY A 31 -5.20 0.57 -5.87
C GLY A 31 -6.06 -0.38 -6.67
N GLN A 32 -6.00 -1.65 -6.30
CA GLN A 32 -6.81 -2.72 -6.87
C GLN A 32 -7.36 -3.59 -5.74
N GLU A 33 -8.66 -3.82 -5.75
CA GLU A 33 -9.32 -4.66 -4.75
C GLU A 33 -9.31 -6.14 -5.12
N GLN A 34 -9.63 -7.00 -4.14
CA GLN A 34 -9.70 -8.45 -4.34
C GLN A 34 -10.63 -8.86 -5.49
N SER A 35 -11.68 -8.08 -5.75
CA SER A 35 -12.61 -8.30 -6.87
C SER A 35 -12.07 -7.91 -8.25
N GLY A 36 -10.84 -7.39 -8.33
CA GLY A 36 -10.23 -6.88 -9.55
C GLY A 36 -10.64 -5.43 -9.89
N LEU A 37 -11.53 -4.82 -9.11
CA LEU A 37 -11.92 -3.42 -9.25
C LEU A 37 -10.72 -2.50 -9.06
N LEU A 38 -10.58 -1.51 -9.94
CA LEU A 38 -9.51 -0.51 -9.87
C LEU A 38 -10.05 0.76 -9.20
N LEU A 39 -9.30 1.28 -8.23
CA LEU A 39 -9.52 2.63 -7.72
C LEU A 39 -8.70 3.62 -8.52
N LEU A 40 -9.34 4.69 -8.95
CA LEU A 40 -8.73 5.72 -9.78
C LEU A 40 -9.00 7.09 -9.17
N SER A 41 -8.06 8.01 -9.34
CA SER A 41 -8.36 9.44 -9.20
C SER A 41 -8.15 10.17 -10.52
N TRP A 42 -8.86 11.28 -10.66
CA TRP A 42 -8.66 12.24 -11.75
C TRP A 42 -8.98 13.64 -11.24
N THR A 43 -8.40 14.62 -11.91
CA THR A 43 -8.75 16.02 -11.74
C THR A 43 -9.84 16.36 -12.76
N GLN A 44 -10.95 16.92 -12.29
CA GLN A 44 -12.02 17.42 -13.14
C GLN A 44 -12.06 18.94 -13.06
N THR A 45 -12.02 19.60 -14.22
CA THR A 45 -12.18 21.06 -14.32
C THR A 45 -13.64 21.39 -14.60
N GLU A 46 -14.27 22.17 -13.72
CA GLU A 46 -15.59 22.76 -13.95
C GLU A 46 -15.45 24.11 -14.70
N SER A 47 -16.55 24.59 -15.28
CA SER A 47 -16.63 25.62 -16.32
C SER A 47 -16.03 27.00 -16.00
N ASP A 48 -15.46 27.21 -14.81
CA ASP A 48 -14.87 28.48 -14.35
C ASP A 48 -13.65 28.25 -13.42
N SER A 49 -12.60 27.58 -13.91
CA SER A 49 -11.27 27.47 -13.26
C SER A 49 -11.16 26.71 -11.94
N ASN A 50 -12.26 26.29 -11.31
CA ASN A 50 -12.21 25.38 -10.17
C ASN A 50 -11.95 23.95 -10.65
N SER A 51 -10.80 23.41 -10.24
CA SER A 51 -10.47 22.01 -10.40
C SER A 51 -10.78 21.27 -9.09
N THR A 52 -11.31 20.06 -9.21
CA THR A 52 -11.58 19.20 -8.06
C THR A 52 -11.03 17.82 -8.33
N THR A 53 -10.53 17.17 -7.27
CA THR A 53 -10.09 15.78 -7.36
C THR A 53 -11.30 14.88 -7.13
N HIS A 54 -11.41 13.83 -7.95
CA HIS A 54 -12.41 12.78 -7.80
C HIS A 54 -11.71 11.44 -7.50
N ILE A 55 -12.42 10.55 -6.82
CA ILE A 55 -12.07 9.14 -6.68
C ILE A 55 -13.23 8.32 -7.25
N GLY A 56 -12.89 7.34 -8.08
CA GLY A 56 -13.85 6.43 -8.68
C GLY A 56 -13.39 4.99 -8.68
N VAL A 57 -14.34 4.11 -8.90
CA VAL A 57 -14.15 2.67 -9.03
C VAL A 57 -14.46 2.26 -10.45
N TYR A 58 -13.50 1.59 -11.10
CA TYR A 58 -13.63 1.07 -12.44
C TYR A 58 -13.71 -0.45 -12.43
N SER A 59 -14.77 -0.99 -13.05
CA SER A 59 -14.93 -2.41 -13.35
C SER A 59 -14.54 -2.67 -14.79
N TYR A 60 -13.50 -3.49 -15.01
CA TYR A 60 -13.10 -3.88 -16.36
C TYR A 60 -14.17 -4.78 -17.01
N GLU A 61 -14.76 -5.70 -16.24
CA GLU A 61 -15.76 -6.65 -16.71
C GLU A 61 -17.05 -5.95 -17.17
N GLU A 62 -17.54 -5.02 -16.37
CA GLU A 62 -18.76 -4.25 -16.69
C GLU A 62 -18.48 -3.06 -17.60
N ASN A 63 -17.21 -2.69 -17.76
CA ASN A 63 -16.77 -1.48 -18.44
C ASN A 63 -17.44 -0.21 -17.89
N THR A 64 -17.58 -0.14 -16.56
CA THR A 64 -18.25 0.94 -15.85
C THR A 64 -17.26 1.69 -14.97
N LEU A 65 -17.36 3.03 -14.97
CA LEU A 65 -16.68 3.90 -14.01
C LEU A 65 -17.73 4.58 -13.12
N GLN A 66 -17.65 4.33 -11.83
CA GLN A 66 -18.46 4.98 -10.81
C GLN A 66 -17.63 6.03 -10.09
N ASP A 67 -18.09 7.27 -10.10
CA ASP A 67 -17.56 8.33 -9.23
C ASP A 67 -18.11 8.12 -7.82
N ILE A 68 -17.22 7.93 -6.84
CA ILE A 68 -17.59 7.60 -5.45
C ILE A 68 -17.32 8.74 -4.48
N TYR A 69 -16.39 9.65 -4.80
CA TYR A 69 -16.07 10.77 -3.92
C TYR A 69 -15.45 11.95 -4.67
N LYS A 70 -15.88 13.16 -4.31
CA LYS A 70 -15.36 14.43 -4.83
C LYS A 70 -14.79 15.25 -3.68
N PHE A 71 -13.54 15.70 -3.82
CA PHE A 71 -12.93 16.63 -2.89
C PHE A 71 -13.39 18.07 -3.15
N GLU A 72 -13.54 18.86 -2.10
CA GLU A 72 -13.85 20.29 -2.20
C GLU A 72 -12.69 21.11 -2.79
N GLN A 73 -11.45 20.62 -2.61
CA GLN A 73 -10.23 21.28 -3.07
C GLN A 73 -9.33 20.28 -3.82
N PRO A 74 -8.49 20.75 -4.76
CA PRO A 74 -7.47 19.93 -5.39
C PRO A 74 -6.63 19.21 -4.35
N THR A 75 -6.71 17.88 -4.34
CA THR A 75 -6.05 17.02 -3.35
C THR A 75 -5.24 15.96 -4.08
N THR A 76 -3.98 15.80 -3.70
CA THR A 76 -3.13 14.73 -4.26
C THR A 76 -3.35 13.46 -3.45
N VAL A 77 -4.13 12.54 -4.00
CA VAL A 77 -4.34 11.20 -3.44
C VAL A 77 -3.38 10.24 -4.14
N ILE A 78 -2.61 9.49 -3.37
CA ILE A 78 -1.60 8.56 -3.89
C ILE A 78 -2.02 7.11 -3.82
N GLN A 79 -2.88 6.75 -2.86
CA GLN A 79 -3.31 5.36 -2.68
C GLN A 79 -4.67 5.33 -1.98
N ALA A 80 -5.51 4.36 -2.32
CA ALA A 80 -6.82 4.17 -1.69
C ALA A 80 -7.27 2.69 -1.69
N SER A 81 -8.15 2.35 -0.74
CA SER A 81 -8.80 1.04 -0.64
C SER A 81 -10.23 1.17 -0.07
N LEU A 82 -11.12 0.25 -0.44
CA LEU A 82 -12.51 0.14 -0.01
C LEU A 82 -12.72 -1.09 0.86
N ASN A 83 -13.56 -0.94 1.87
CA ASN A 83 -14.05 -2.08 2.63
C ASN A 83 -14.94 -3.02 1.79
N SER A 84 -15.25 -4.19 2.34
CA SER A 84 -15.93 -5.28 1.60
C SER A 84 -17.30 -4.89 1.02
N ASN A 85 -18.04 -4.01 1.70
CA ASN A 85 -19.35 -3.54 1.26
C ASN A 85 -19.29 -2.22 0.45
N LYS A 86 -18.09 -1.68 0.19
CA LYS A 86 -17.85 -0.42 -0.53
C LYS A 86 -18.55 0.78 0.10
N SER A 87 -18.76 0.79 1.41
CA SER A 87 -19.36 1.93 2.15
C SER A 87 -18.32 2.83 2.81
N VAL A 88 -17.09 2.34 2.99
CA VAL A 88 -15.99 3.07 3.62
C VAL A 88 -14.80 3.09 2.68
N LEU A 89 -14.27 4.30 2.47
CA LEU A 89 -13.07 4.57 1.69
C LEU A 89 -11.92 4.92 2.63
N GLY A 90 -10.81 4.20 2.50
CA GLY A 90 -9.54 4.56 3.08
C GLY A 90 -8.65 5.16 1.99
N PHE A 91 -7.99 6.28 2.25
CA PHE A 91 -7.10 6.90 1.28
C PHE A 91 -5.91 7.60 1.93
N VAL A 92 -4.83 7.77 1.17
CA VAL A 92 -3.62 8.47 1.60
C VAL A 92 -3.41 9.68 0.71
N THR A 93 -3.26 10.86 1.32
CA THR A 93 -2.87 12.08 0.62
C THR A 93 -1.37 12.29 0.70
N LYS A 94 -0.81 13.00 -0.29
CA LYS A 94 0.57 13.48 -0.30
C LYS A 94 0.57 15.00 -0.42
N GLU A 95 0.97 15.67 0.66
CA GLU A 95 1.07 17.13 0.70
C GLU A 95 2.50 17.56 0.45
N TYR A 96 2.71 18.45 -0.51
CA TYR A 96 3.99 19.09 -0.77
C TYR A 96 4.09 20.38 0.03
N LYS A 97 5.22 20.59 0.70
CA LYS A 97 5.60 21.85 1.33
C LYS A 97 6.76 22.41 0.55
N ASP A 98 6.49 23.47 -0.20
CA ASP A 98 7.54 24.26 -0.83
C ASP A 98 8.22 25.09 0.27
N THR A 99 9.51 24.81 0.47
CA THR A 99 10.42 25.65 1.24
C THR A 99 11.56 26.03 0.32
N ASP A 100 12.07 27.27 0.46
CA ASP A 100 12.94 27.97 -0.51
C ASP A 100 14.17 27.20 -1.03
N ASP A 101 14.56 26.06 -0.44
CA ASP A 101 15.68 25.23 -0.91
C ASP A 101 15.34 23.75 -1.18
N HIS A 102 14.22 23.21 -0.69
CA HIS A 102 13.87 21.80 -0.86
C HIS A 102 12.35 21.55 -0.86
N THR A 103 11.87 20.74 -1.82
CA THR A 103 10.51 20.20 -1.80
C THR A 103 10.45 19.09 -0.75
N SER A 104 9.81 19.37 0.40
CA SER A 104 9.48 18.32 1.37
C SER A 104 8.04 17.87 1.16
N TYR A 105 7.73 16.64 1.52
CA TYR A 105 6.36 16.14 1.42
C TYR A 105 6.01 15.24 2.59
N THR A 106 4.71 15.12 2.84
CA THR A 106 4.16 14.29 3.90
C THR A 106 2.96 13.49 3.44
N TYR A 107 2.91 12.23 3.85
CA TYR A 107 1.78 11.32 3.67
C TYR A 107 0.86 11.37 4.87
N GLN A 108 -0.44 11.30 4.62
CA GLN A 108 -1.44 11.27 5.67
C GLN A 108 -2.63 10.37 5.29
N PRO A 109 -2.95 9.36 6.10
CA PRO A 109 -4.06 8.45 5.84
C PRO A 109 -5.36 8.92 6.49
N PHE A 110 -6.46 8.74 5.78
CA PHE A 110 -7.82 9.09 6.19
C PHE A 110 -8.79 7.93 5.96
N ILE A 111 -9.86 7.90 6.74
CA ILE A 111 -11.01 7.01 6.56
C ILE A 111 -12.26 7.86 6.34
N LEU A 112 -13.04 7.56 5.32
CA LEU A 112 -14.22 8.30 4.92
C LEU A 112 -15.42 7.35 4.80
N LYS A 113 -16.54 7.73 5.41
CA LYS A 113 -17.85 7.10 5.18
C LYS A 113 -18.52 7.74 3.97
N LEU A 114 -18.79 6.97 2.92
CA LEU A 114 -19.18 7.50 1.61
C LEU A 114 -20.62 8.07 1.57
N ASP A 115 -21.51 7.57 2.40
CA ASP A 115 -22.92 8.00 2.48
C ASP A 115 -23.11 9.33 3.22
N GLU A 116 -22.36 9.52 4.31
CA GLU A 116 -22.49 10.68 5.21
C GLU A 116 -21.39 11.74 4.98
N GLY A 117 -20.30 11.38 4.31
CA GLY A 117 -19.13 12.25 4.16
C GLY A 117 -18.31 12.39 5.45
N ASN A 118 -18.57 11.56 6.46
CA ASN A 118 -17.86 11.57 7.73
C ASN A 118 -16.39 11.16 7.52
N LEU A 119 -15.47 12.02 7.91
CA LEU A 119 -14.03 11.84 7.71
C LEU A 119 -13.32 11.66 9.06
N ILE A 120 -12.49 10.63 9.16
CA ILE A 120 -11.57 10.38 10.28
C ILE A 120 -10.14 10.56 9.77
N ASP A 121 -9.43 11.52 10.35
CA ASP A 121 -7.98 11.65 10.24
C ASP A 121 -7.32 10.72 11.26
N LEU A 122 -6.50 9.77 10.79
CA LEU A 122 -5.81 8.81 11.66
C LEU A 122 -4.66 9.46 12.46
N GLN A 123 -4.32 10.72 12.21
CA GLN A 123 -3.24 11.46 12.89
C GLN A 123 -1.86 10.80 12.68
N LEU A 124 -1.67 10.13 11.55
CA LEU A 124 -0.45 9.40 11.20
C LEU A 124 0.38 10.11 10.12
N LYS A 125 0.58 11.42 10.26
CA LYS A 125 1.38 12.18 9.29
C LYS A 125 2.84 11.70 9.30
N ARG A 126 3.40 11.33 8.15
CA ARG A 126 4.81 10.85 8.01
C ARG A 126 5.47 11.41 6.76
N THR A 127 6.80 11.42 6.74
CA THR A 127 7.60 11.70 5.54
C THR A 127 7.89 10.44 4.71
N LYS A 128 7.69 9.26 5.32
CA LYS A 128 7.81 7.95 4.68
C LYS A 128 6.46 7.51 4.12
N GLN A 129 6.49 6.76 3.01
CA GLN A 129 5.27 6.33 2.33
C GLN A 129 4.36 5.54 3.26
N ILE A 130 3.07 5.84 3.14
CA ILE A 130 1.99 5.18 3.85
C ILE A 130 1.09 4.54 2.80
N MET A 131 0.71 3.29 3.04
CA MET A 131 -0.35 2.60 2.29
C MET A 131 -1.42 2.08 3.25
N ILE A 132 -2.67 2.09 2.80
CA ILE A 132 -3.85 1.56 3.47
C ILE A 132 -4.45 0.42 2.65
N GLN A 133 -4.85 -0.66 3.32
CA GLN A 133 -5.51 -1.79 2.65
C GLN A 133 -6.59 -2.40 3.54
N PHE A 134 -7.83 -2.43 3.08
CA PHE A 134 -8.89 -3.17 3.77
C PHE A 134 -8.69 -4.66 3.67
N LEU A 135 -8.98 -5.35 4.77
CA LEU A 135 -9.10 -6.80 4.81
C LEU A 135 -10.50 -7.20 4.38
N TYR A 136 -10.56 -8.14 3.43
CA TYR A 136 -11.79 -8.67 2.89
C TYR A 136 -12.33 -9.80 3.75
N ARG A 137 -13.65 -9.91 3.80
CA ARG A 137 -14.34 -10.98 4.51
C ARG A 137 -15.28 -11.69 3.56
N LYS A 138 -15.48 -12.99 3.77
CA LYS A 138 -16.59 -13.68 3.13
C LYS A 138 -17.86 -13.22 3.84
N GLN A 139 -18.78 -12.65 3.08
CA GLN A 139 -20.01 -12.11 3.66
C GLN A 139 -20.84 -13.27 4.26
N SER A 140 -20.70 -13.48 5.57
CA SER A 140 -21.51 -14.44 6.32
C SER A 140 -22.76 -13.73 6.85
N VAL A 141 -23.93 -14.28 6.52
CA VAL A 141 -25.24 -13.80 7.01
C VAL A 141 -25.32 -13.86 8.54
N LEU A 142 -24.46 -14.66 9.19
CA LEU A 142 -24.42 -14.87 10.63
C LEU A 142 -23.43 -13.93 11.36
N ASN A 143 -22.59 -13.19 10.63
CA ASN A 143 -21.60 -12.30 11.25
C ASN A 143 -22.26 -10.98 11.68
N GLU A 144 -22.76 -10.94 12.91
CA GLU A 144 -23.33 -9.75 13.56
C GLU A 144 -22.30 -8.62 13.77
N LYS A 145 -21.00 -8.93 13.72
CA LYS A 145 -19.93 -7.97 13.99
C LYS A 145 -19.65 -7.09 12.78
N LYS A 146 -20.26 -5.90 12.77
CA LYS A 146 -20.02 -4.79 11.84
C LYS A 146 -18.69 -4.07 12.05
N ILE A 147 -17.62 -4.83 12.25
CA ILE A 147 -16.26 -4.31 12.42
C ILE A 147 -15.55 -4.56 11.11
N ASP A 148 -14.94 -3.57 10.47
CA ASP A 148 -13.97 -3.78 9.39
C ASP A 148 -12.55 -3.75 9.95
N LYS A 149 -11.65 -4.51 9.31
CA LYS A 149 -10.22 -4.46 9.62
C LYS A 149 -9.49 -3.89 8.41
N PHE A 150 -8.46 -3.10 8.65
CA PHE A 150 -7.58 -2.60 7.59
C PHE A 150 -6.16 -2.46 8.10
N LEU A 151 -5.21 -2.53 7.17
CA LEU A 151 -3.80 -2.37 7.42
C LEU A 151 -3.37 -0.95 7.10
N ILE A 152 -2.47 -0.41 7.92
CA ILE A 152 -1.65 0.76 7.61
C ILE A 152 -0.20 0.30 7.57
N MET A 153 0.46 0.48 6.44
CA MET A 153 1.86 0.13 6.23
C MET A 153 2.67 1.41 6.09
N ILE A 154 3.61 1.64 6.99
CA ILE A 154 4.49 2.83 7.01
C ILE A 154 5.92 2.36 6.79
N HIS A 155 6.50 2.71 5.65
CA HIS A 155 7.84 2.25 5.23
C HIS A 155 8.89 2.47 6.34
N GLU A 156 9.73 1.47 6.62
CA GLU A 156 10.78 1.53 7.67
C GLU A 156 10.29 1.90 9.07
N GLU A 157 8.98 1.83 9.32
CA GLU A 157 8.37 2.11 10.61
C GLU A 157 7.55 0.91 11.04
N CYS A 158 6.34 0.69 10.52
CA CYS A 158 5.50 -0.35 11.08
C CYS A 158 4.35 -0.77 10.16
N VAL A 159 3.81 -1.95 10.46
CA VAL A 159 2.50 -2.38 9.96
C VAL A 159 1.54 -2.39 11.14
N LEU A 160 0.47 -1.63 11.02
CA LEU A 160 -0.60 -1.53 12.00
C LEU A 160 -1.87 -2.17 11.43
N GLN A 161 -2.67 -2.82 12.28
CA GLN A 161 -4.01 -3.27 11.94
C GLN A 161 -5.02 -2.51 12.80
N TYR A 162 -5.92 -1.79 12.12
CA TYR A 162 -7.01 -1.06 12.75
C TYR A 162 -8.31 -1.86 12.70
N GLN A 163 -9.19 -1.57 13.65
CA GLN A 163 -10.56 -2.07 13.71
C GLN A 163 -11.53 -0.89 13.68
N LEU A 164 -12.35 -0.80 12.64
CA LEU A 164 -13.40 0.21 12.47
C LEU A 164 -14.75 -0.44 12.71
N GLN A 165 -15.53 0.04 13.67
CA GLN A 165 -16.95 -0.31 13.70
C GLN A 165 -17.68 0.61 12.70
N TRP A 166 -18.07 0.08 11.54
CA TRP A 166 -18.49 0.89 10.39
C TRP A 166 -19.91 1.48 10.51
N ASP A 167 -20.79 0.90 11.34
CA ASP A 167 -22.16 1.42 11.50
C ASP A 167 -22.22 2.70 12.34
N VAL A 168 -21.48 2.74 13.44
CA VAL A 168 -21.28 3.95 14.26
C VAL A 168 -20.09 4.80 13.80
N PHE A 169 -19.33 4.30 12.82
CA PHE A 169 -18.15 4.93 12.25
C PHE A 169 -17.10 5.33 13.31
N GLU A 170 -16.69 4.37 14.14
CA GLU A 170 -15.78 4.57 15.27
C GLU A 170 -14.60 3.60 15.25
N MET A 171 -13.38 4.09 15.52
CA MET A 171 -12.20 3.24 15.73
C MET A 171 -12.32 2.48 17.05
N LYS A 172 -12.26 1.14 17.00
CA LYS A 172 -12.32 0.28 18.19
C LYS A 172 -10.96 -0.13 18.73
N GLY A 173 -9.94 -0.16 17.88
CA GLY A 173 -8.60 -0.55 18.31
C GLY A 173 -7.58 -0.51 17.18
N CYS A 174 -6.32 -0.54 17.60
CA CYS A 174 -5.15 -0.61 16.73
C CYS A 174 -4.14 -1.54 17.38
N GLU A 175 -3.56 -2.46 16.59
CA GLU A 175 -2.45 -3.31 17.00
C GLU A 175 -1.26 -3.15 16.05
N THR A 176 -0.04 -3.26 16.58
CA THR A 176 1.18 -3.30 15.76
C THR A 176 1.50 -4.75 15.42
N LEU A 177 1.44 -5.09 14.13
CA LEU A 177 1.78 -6.41 13.61
C LEU A 177 3.29 -6.54 13.36
N VAL A 178 3.89 -5.52 12.75
CA VAL A 178 5.31 -5.50 12.39
C VAL A 178 5.90 -4.18 12.88
N ARG A 179 7.03 -4.26 13.58
CA ARG A 179 7.66 -3.11 14.24
C ARG A 179 8.61 -2.29 13.40
N VAL A 180 9.18 -2.87 12.35
CA VAL A 180 10.04 -2.26 11.31
C VAL A 180 10.07 -3.23 10.12
N PHE A 181 9.94 -2.73 8.91
CA PHE A 181 10.14 -3.49 7.68
C PHE A 181 10.83 -2.63 6.61
N LEU A 182 11.57 -3.24 5.71
CA LEU A 182 12.32 -2.57 4.63
C LEU A 182 11.57 -2.52 3.30
N TRP A 183 10.68 -3.47 3.09
CA TRP A 183 9.93 -3.66 1.85
C TRP A 183 8.66 -4.42 2.20
N ALA A 184 7.56 -4.11 1.52
CA ALA A 184 6.30 -4.85 1.68
C ALA A 184 5.50 -4.92 0.39
N GLN A 185 4.74 -5.99 0.20
CA GLN A 185 3.79 -6.17 -0.89
C GLN A 185 2.54 -6.89 -0.38
N TRP A 186 1.38 -6.40 -0.77
CA TRP A 186 0.10 -7.01 -0.48
C TRP A 186 -0.37 -7.90 -1.64
N ASP A 187 -0.79 -9.12 -1.31
CA ASP A 187 -1.54 -10.01 -2.18
C ASP A 187 -3.02 -9.99 -1.76
N SER A 188 -3.87 -9.38 -2.59
CA SER A 188 -5.31 -9.24 -2.33
C SER A 188 -6.08 -10.55 -2.52
N VAL A 189 -5.58 -11.48 -3.32
CA VAL A 189 -6.24 -12.76 -3.61
C VAL A 189 -6.19 -13.63 -2.36
N HIS A 190 -4.99 -13.83 -1.81
CA HIS A 190 -4.77 -14.67 -0.64
C HIS A 190 -4.77 -13.90 0.69
N GLN A 191 -5.01 -12.58 0.65
CA GLN A 191 -4.90 -11.67 1.79
C GLN A 191 -3.61 -11.88 2.58
N THR A 192 -2.48 -11.83 1.87
CA THR A 192 -1.17 -12.10 2.44
C THR A 192 -0.28 -10.87 2.29
N LEU A 193 0.28 -10.42 3.41
CA LEU A 193 1.29 -9.37 3.42
C LEU A 193 2.68 -10.00 3.40
N TYR A 194 3.39 -9.82 2.30
CA TYR A 194 4.81 -10.14 2.20
C TYR A 194 5.63 -8.94 2.66
N TYR A 195 6.63 -9.15 3.51
CA TYR A 195 7.49 -8.07 3.98
C TYR A 195 8.88 -8.55 4.36
N ILE A 196 9.87 -7.66 4.24
CA ILE A 196 11.26 -7.93 4.65
C ILE A 196 11.55 -7.24 5.96
N HIS A 197 12.06 -8.00 6.94
CA HIS A 197 12.53 -7.47 8.22
C HIS A 197 13.90 -8.07 8.58
N TYR A 198 14.57 -7.46 9.56
CA TYR A 198 15.82 -7.99 10.08
C TYR A 198 15.56 -8.87 11.29
N LYS A 199 15.94 -10.15 11.18
CA LYS A 199 15.89 -11.10 12.29
C LYS A 199 17.30 -11.29 12.85
N THR A 200 17.42 -11.33 14.18
CA THR A 200 18.67 -11.74 14.83
C THR A 200 18.84 -13.24 14.66
N VAL A 201 19.97 -13.68 14.10
CA VAL A 201 20.28 -15.10 14.01
C VAL A 201 20.62 -15.62 15.42
N ALA A 202 19.76 -16.45 16.00
CA ALA A 202 20.11 -17.20 17.20
C ALA A 202 21.10 -18.30 16.78
N ARG A 203 22.29 -18.35 17.40
CA ARG A 203 23.24 -19.44 17.17
C ARG A 203 22.54 -20.78 17.43
N GLY A 204 22.62 -21.70 16.49
CA GLY A 204 22.25 -23.10 16.72
C GLY A 204 23.11 -23.68 17.85
N LEU A 205 22.52 -24.52 18.70
CA LEU A 205 23.15 -25.18 19.84
C LEU A 205 24.17 -26.26 19.45
N VAL A 206 24.85 -26.13 18.32
CA VAL A 206 25.86 -27.08 17.87
C VAL A 206 26.94 -26.28 17.15
N GLU A 207 27.97 -25.87 17.89
CA GLU A 207 29.32 -25.63 17.39
C GLU A 207 30.22 -25.35 18.60
N ASP A 208 30.88 -26.42 19.01
CA ASP A 208 32.13 -26.59 19.75
C ASP A 208 32.58 -25.48 20.71
N GLU A 209 32.64 -25.88 21.99
CA GLU A 209 33.41 -25.21 23.04
C GLU A 209 34.88 -25.12 22.61
N ASP A 210 35.31 -24.01 22.02
CA ASP A 210 36.63 -23.40 22.21
C ASP A 210 36.84 -22.24 21.22
N ASP A 211 36.31 -21.06 21.53
CA ASP A 211 36.94 -19.82 21.03
C ASP A 211 36.56 -18.58 21.87
N PRO A 212 37.51 -17.96 22.61
CA PRO A 212 37.26 -16.78 23.41
C PRO A 212 37.56 -15.50 22.61
N LYS A 213 36.54 -14.90 21.96
CA LYS A 213 36.59 -13.48 21.54
C LYS A 213 35.25 -12.75 21.71
N PRO A 214 35.18 -11.67 22.52
CA PRO A 214 33.97 -10.87 22.70
C PRO A 214 34.02 -9.64 21.78
N ASN A 215 33.51 -9.75 20.55
CA ASN A 215 32.96 -8.59 19.82
C ASN A 215 32.08 -9.03 18.65
N TYR A 216 31.16 -9.96 18.89
CA TYR A 216 30.20 -10.37 17.86
C TYR A 216 29.00 -9.44 17.89
N GLU A 217 29.01 -8.43 17.01
CA GLU A 217 27.78 -7.76 16.57
C GLU A 217 26.74 -8.84 16.26
N LYS A 218 25.54 -8.70 16.83
CA LYS A 218 24.40 -9.59 16.55
C LYS A 218 24.16 -9.56 15.05
N LYS A 219 24.64 -10.57 14.33
CA LYS A 219 24.46 -10.66 12.87
C LYS A 219 22.97 -10.79 12.59
N THR A 220 22.37 -9.71 12.11
CA THR A 220 20.99 -9.71 11.61
C THR A 220 21.01 -10.13 10.15
N SER A 221 20.01 -10.93 9.76
CA SER A 221 19.81 -11.34 8.36
C SER A 221 18.46 -10.83 7.87
N PRO A 222 18.40 -10.23 6.66
CA PRO A 222 17.12 -9.87 6.07
C PRO A 222 16.32 -11.15 5.83
N THR A 223 15.05 -11.13 6.21
CA THR A 223 14.14 -12.28 6.16
C THR A 223 12.84 -11.83 5.50
N LEU A 224 12.43 -12.55 4.46
CA LEU A 224 11.13 -12.39 3.82
C LEU A 224 10.11 -13.20 4.62
N SER A 225 9.11 -12.52 5.16
CA SER A 225 7.99 -13.14 5.86
C SER A 225 6.69 -12.90 5.09
N GLY A 226 5.78 -13.86 5.17
CA GLY A 226 4.42 -13.78 4.64
C GLY A 226 3.42 -13.91 5.79
N LEU A 227 2.66 -12.87 6.06
CA LEU A 227 1.62 -12.83 7.09
C LEU A 227 0.26 -12.94 6.41
N GLN A 228 -0.40 -14.09 6.55
CA GLN A 228 -1.70 -14.36 5.96
C GLN A 228 -2.82 -13.99 6.94
N PHE A 229 -3.82 -13.27 6.45
CA PHE A 229 -4.97 -12.83 7.22
C PHE A 229 -6.18 -13.72 6.97
N HIS A 230 -6.88 -14.02 8.06
CA HIS A 230 -8.08 -14.85 8.08
C HIS A 230 -9.25 -14.06 8.64
N GLU A 231 -10.47 -14.46 8.28
CA GLU A 231 -11.69 -13.77 8.72
C GLU A 231 -11.94 -13.96 10.22
N ASP A 232 -12.05 -15.21 10.65
CA ASP A 232 -12.43 -15.60 12.01
C ASP A 232 -11.26 -16.14 12.84
N LEU A 233 -10.11 -16.34 12.20
CA LEU A 233 -8.90 -16.84 12.85
C LEU A 233 -7.87 -15.72 13.01
N PRO A 234 -6.96 -15.81 13.99
CA PRO A 234 -5.78 -14.98 14.04
C PRO A 234 -5.00 -15.08 12.72
N HIS A 235 -4.31 -14.01 12.34
CA HIS A 235 -3.34 -14.07 11.25
C HIS A 235 -2.22 -15.06 11.57
N GLU A 236 -1.61 -15.63 10.55
CA GLU A 236 -0.51 -16.59 10.72
C GLU A 236 0.66 -16.30 9.78
N THR A 237 1.86 -16.74 10.18
CA THR A 237 3.05 -16.63 9.33
C THR A 237 3.14 -17.86 8.44
N VAL A 238 2.87 -17.69 7.15
CA VAL A 238 2.91 -18.77 6.13
C VAL A 238 4.25 -18.90 5.42
N LEU A 239 5.08 -17.85 5.49
CA LEU A 239 6.40 -17.82 4.88
C LEU A 239 7.39 -17.15 5.82
N ASN A 240 8.61 -17.70 5.94
CA ASN A 240 9.68 -17.09 6.72
C ASN A 240 11.06 -17.54 6.20
N ILE A 241 11.50 -16.94 5.10
CA ILE A 241 12.70 -17.35 4.38
C ILE A 241 13.81 -16.30 4.56
N PRO A 242 14.98 -16.68 5.07
CA PRO A 242 16.13 -15.77 5.10
C PRO A 242 16.57 -15.46 3.66
N LEU A 243 16.75 -14.19 3.35
CA LEU A 243 17.23 -13.75 2.05
C LEU A 243 18.72 -13.46 2.11
N ASN A 244 19.46 -13.89 1.09
CA ASN A 244 20.83 -13.47 0.88
C ASN A 244 20.81 -12.20 0.03
N LEU A 245 20.70 -11.05 0.68
CA LEU A 245 20.74 -9.76 0.01
C LEU A 245 22.10 -9.08 0.25
N PRO A 246 23.12 -9.36 -0.58
CA PRO A 246 24.39 -8.65 -0.52
C PRO A 246 24.13 -7.14 -0.68
N HIS A 247 24.81 -6.33 0.14
CA HIS A 247 24.83 -4.86 0.13
C HIS A 247 23.69 -4.09 0.83
N LEU A 248 22.60 -4.71 1.31
CA LEU A 248 21.57 -3.95 2.07
C LEU A 248 22.08 -3.38 3.40
N ASN A 249 23.09 -4.01 4.00
CA ASN A 249 23.68 -3.54 5.25
C ASN A 249 24.57 -2.30 5.09
N SER A 250 24.92 -1.91 3.85
CA SER A 250 25.91 -0.85 3.59
C SER A 250 25.30 0.50 3.20
N ILE A 251 23.99 0.56 2.96
CA ILE A 251 23.35 1.75 2.42
C ILE A 251 22.50 2.37 3.52
N SER A 252 23.08 3.33 4.24
CA SER A 252 22.38 4.22 5.16
C SER A 252 21.49 5.25 4.46
N SER A 253 21.19 5.08 3.16
CA SER A 253 20.33 6.01 2.44
C SER A 253 18.87 5.64 2.68
N THR A 254 18.28 6.27 3.69
CA THR A 254 16.83 6.51 3.73
C THR A 254 16.46 7.25 2.44
N CYS A 255 16.13 6.51 1.39
CA CYS A 255 15.69 7.12 0.15
C CYS A 255 14.23 7.50 0.35
N ASN A 256 14.02 8.75 0.74
CA ASN A 256 12.71 9.38 0.80
C ASN A 256 12.33 9.84 -0.61
N LEU A 257 12.40 8.95 -1.61
CA LEU A 257 11.90 9.16 -2.95
C LEU A 257 11.03 7.94 -3.28
N TYR A 258 9.73 8.18 -3.33
CA TYR A 258 8.73 7.15 -3.61
C TYR A 258 8.08 7.42 -4.97
N GLU A 259 7.98 6.37 -5.78
CA GLU A 259 7.30 6.39 -7.08
C GLU A 259 5.77 6.40 -6.91
N ASP A 260 5.26 6.06 -5.71
CA ASP A 260 3.84 5.98 -5.37
C ASP A 260 3.03 5.03 -6.28
N ASP A 261 3.67 3.96 -6.76
CA ASP A 261 3.03 2.89 -7.51
C ASP A 261 2.12 2.03 -6.60
N THR A 262 0.87 1.86 -7.01
CA THR A 262 -0.16 1.19 -6.20
C THR A 262 -0.55 -0.21 -6.70
N VAL A 263 -0.05 -0.64 -7.87
CA VAL A 263 -0.31 -1.97 -8.43
C VAL A 263 0.98 -2.58 -9.02
N PRO A 264 1.48 -3.70 -8.46
CA PRO A 264 1.00 -4.35 -7.24
C PRO A 264 1.13 -3.41 -6.04
N LEU A 265 0.25 -3.54 -5.04
CA LEU A 265 0.30 -2.69 -3.84
C LEU A 265 1.59 -2.99 -3.07
N ARG A 266 2.62 -2.16 -3.27
CA ARG A 266 4.00 -2.43 -2.88
C ARG A 266 4.66 -1.17 -2.35
N ILE A 267 5.20 -1.26 -1.14
CA ILE A 267 6.12 -0.25 -0.59
C ILE A 267 7.53 -0.66 -1.01
N HIS A 268 8.11 0.13 -1.92
CA HIS A 268 9.43 -0.13 -2.49
C HIS A 268 10.56 0.26 -1.54
N ASN A 269 11.75 -0.26 -1.83
CA ASN A 269 12.99 0.21 -1.23
C ASN A 269 13.95 0.59 -2.36
N CYS A 270 14.57 1.76 -2.28
CA CYS A 270 15.48 2.26 -3.33
C CYS A 270 16.65 1.34 -3.69
N SER A 271 17.05 0.47 -2.77
CA SER A 271 18.20 -0.42 -2.93
C SER A 271 17.77 -1.85 -3.30
N LEU A 272 16.47 -2.10 -3.44
CA LEU A 272 15.92 -3.42 -3.67
C LEU A 272 14.68 -3.34 -4.58
N ASP A 273 14.84 -3.85 -5.80
CA ASP A 273 13.69 -4.18 -6.63
C ASP A 273 13.33 -5.65 -6.41
N LEU A 274 12.21 -5.87 -5.72
CA LEU A 274 11.69 -7.20 -5.40
C LEU A 274 10.19 -7.24 -5.67
N MET A 275 9.75 -8.38 -6.18
CA MET A 275 8.35 -8.72 -6.40
C MET A 275 8.08 -10.15 -5.97
N VAL A 276 6.99 -10.36 -5.26
CA VAL A 276 6.47 -11.69 -4.94
C VAL A 276 5.32 -12.00 -5.88
N LEU A 277 5.39 -13.11 -6.60
CA LEU A 277 4.33 -13.60 -7.47
C LEU A 277 3.74 -14.86 -6.84
N THR A 278 2.42 -14.90 -6.73
CA THR A 278 1.65 -16.02 -6.21
C THR A 278 0.67 -16.52 -7.26
N ASP A 279 0.29 -17.79 -7.17
CA ASP A 279 -0.83 -18.33 -7.94
C ASP A 279 -1.82 -19.08 -7.04
N SER A 280 -2.93 -19.52 -7.63
CA SER A 280 -3.99 -20.24 -6.92
C SER A 280 -3.59 -21.67 -6.51
N GLU A 281 -2.53 -22.23 -7.09
CA GLU A 281 -2.00 -23.55 -6.74
C GLU A 281 -1.03 -23.49 -5.55
N GLY A 282 -0.69 -22.28 -5.10
CA GLY A 282 0.20 -22.04 -3.97
C GLY A 282 1.67 -21.92 -4.35
N PHE A 283 1.99 -21.73 -5.64
CA PHE A 283 3.33 -21.37 -6.05
C PHE A 283 3.67 -19.97 -5.58
N ILE A 284 4.88 -19.81 -5.05
CA ILE A 284 5.43 -18.52 -4.65
C ILE A 284 6.77 -18.34 -5.37
N CYS A 285 6.84 -17.33 -6.23
CA CYS A 285 8.05 -16.92 -6.92
C CYS A 285 8.53 -15.58 -6.35
N VAL A 286 9.76 -15.55 -5.85
CA VAL A 286 10.39 -14.32 -5.37
C VAL A 286 11.37 -13.85 -6.43
N CYS A 287 10.99 -12.80 -7.15
CA CYS A 287 11.84 -12.18 -8.17
C CYS A 287 12.53 -10.96 -7.56
N HIS A 288 13.84 -10.90 -7.63
CA HIS A 288 14.58 -9.72 -7.21
C HIS A 288 15.67 -9.37 -8.22
N ASN A 289 15.90 -8.08 -8.41
CA ASN A 289 16.96 -7.57 -9.26
C ASN A 289 17.89 -6.68 -8.42
N TYR A 290 19.21 -6.82 -8.63
CA TYR A 290 20.18 -5.93 -8.01
C TYR A 290 20.34 -4.70 -8.92
N LEU A 291 19.92 -3.54 -8.43
CA LEU A 291 20.29 -2.28 -9.06
C LEU A 291 21.79 -2.05 -8.78
N TYR A 292 22.63 -2.44 -9.74
CA TYR A 292 24.07 -2.19 -9.66
C TYR A 292 24.32 -0.69 -9.80
N GLN A 293 24.40 0.05 -8.69
CA GLN A 293 24.92 1.41 -8.72
C GLN A 293 26.44 1.34 -8.89
N VAL A 294 26.93 1.72 -10.06
CA VAL A 294 28.35 1.89 -10.33
C VAL A 294 28.87 2.93 -9.35
N SER A 295 29.72 2.49 -8.41
CA SER A 295 30.41 3.39 -7.49
C SER A 295 31.31 4.29 -8.34
N VAL A 296 30.92 5.56 -8.54
CA VAL A 296 31.83 6.55 -9.10
C VAL A 296 32.86 6.80 -8.00
N MET A 297 34.04 6.19 -8.14
CA MET A 297 35.17 6.51 -7.28
C MET A 297 35.48 8.01 -7.43
N PRO A 298 35.61 8.76 -6.33
CA PRO A 298 36.18 10.10 -6.40
C PRO A 298 37.66 9.96 -6.80
N TRP A 299 38.03 10.59 -7.91
CA TRP A 299 39.41 10.81 -8.32
C TRP A 299 40.03 11.96 -7.52
#